data_AF-A0AA41Y0C9-F1
#
_entry.id   AF-A0AA41Y0C9-F1
#
_cell.length_a   1.000
_cell.length_b   1.000
_cell.length_c   1.000
_cell.angle_alpha   90.00
_cell.angle_beta   90.00
_cell.angle_gamma   90.00
#
_symmetry.space_group_name_H-M   'P 1'
#
loop_
_entity.id
_entity.type
_entity.pdbx_description
1 polymer ?
#
loop_
_entity_poly.entity_id
_entity_poly.type
_entity_poly.pdbx_seq_one_letter_code
_entity_poly.pdbx_strand_id
1 'polypeptide(L)'
;MKEKFHNSNQDDNHLIVIPKHKHLPLLKNHPEPSMRYESLARAAFTCTKGGDPWGYAMQENYDLFFVPGPKLEGKRALSTVLCKLIFDNKGSKHTIELKKLDDEIWEATATDQISTIIDKTLAIAEELGY
;
A
#
# COMPACT_ATOMS: atom_id res chain seq x y z
N MET A 1 -2.96 -12.65 64.16
CA MET A 1 -3.06 -13.57 63.02
C MET A 1 -3.93 -12.86 61.97
N LYS A 2 -3.35 -12.55 60.80
CA LYS A 2 -3.99 -12.14 59.52
C LYS A 2 -4.77 -10.82 59.49
N GLU A 3 -4.72 -9.97 58.46
CA GLU A 3 -3.89 -9.79 57.26
C GLU A 3 -4.27 -8.40 56.72
N LYS A 4 -3.28 -7.60 56.32
CA LYS A 4 -3.52 -6.34 55.61
C LYS A 4 -3.83 -6.69 54.15
N PHE A 5 -5.04 -6.39 53.68
CA PHE A 5 -5.33 -6.39 52.25
C PHE A 5 -5.02 -5.01 51.66
N HIS A 6 -3.82 -4.90 51.10
CA HIS A 6 -3.52 -3.97 50.02
C HIS A 6 -4.30 -4.45 48.78
N ASN A 7 -5.17 -3.62 48.22
CA ASN A 7 -5.76 -3.88 46.91
C ASN A 7 -5.17 -2.86 45.93
N SER A 8 -4.10 -3.27 45.26
CA SER A 8 -3.49 -2.58 44.13
C SER A 8 -4.21 -3.01 42.86
N ASN A 9 -5.19 -2.21 42.40
CA ASN A 9 -5.65 -2.33 41.02
C ASN A 9 -4.60 -1.68 40.11
N GLN A 10 -3.63 -2.50 39.68
CA GLN A 10 -2.87 -2.22 38.47
C GLN A 10 -3.80 -2.53 37.30
N ASP A 11 -4.25 -1.48 36.62
CA ASP A 11 -4.95 -1.57 35.34
C ASP A 11 -3.94 -2.06 34.29
N ASP A 12 -3.85 -3.39 34.14
CA ASP A 12 -3.15 -4.03 33.04
C ASP A 12 -3.93 -3.77 31.74
N ASN A 13 -3.64 -2.62 31.13
CA ASN A 13 -4.05 -2.28 29.78
C ASN A 13 -3.29 -3.21 28.82
N HIS A 14 -3.78 -4.44 28.66
CA HIS A 14 -3.37 -5.38 27.62
C HIS A 14 -3.77 -4.80 26.26
N LEU A 15 -2.91 -3.90 25.76
CA LEU A 15 -2.81 -3.60 24.34
C LEU A 15 -2.60 -4.94 23.63
N ILE A 16 -3.65 -5.41 22.98
CA ILE A 16 -3.58 -6.51 22.02
C ILE A 16 -2.58 -6.05 20.96
N VAL A 17 -1.36 -6.55 21.04
CA VAL A 17 -0.40 -6.45 19.95
C VAL A 17 -0.96 -7.35 18.85
N ILE A 18 -1.78 -6.77 17.97
CA ILE A 18 -2.21 -7.46 16.75
C ILE A 18 -0.91 -7.77 16.01
N PRO A 19 -0.56 -9.05 15.80
CA PRO A 19 0.65 -9.39 15.08
C PRO A 19 0.56 -8.73 13.70
N LYS A 20 1.56 -7.89 13.36
CA LYS A 20 1.72 -7.37 12.00
C LYS A 20 1.64 -8.56 11.06
N HIS A 21 0.58 -8.59 10.25
CA HIS A 21 0.26 -9.67 9.35
C HIS A 21 1.48 -10.07 8.52
N LYS A 22 1.61 -11.36 8.18
CA LYS A 22 2.63 -11.85 7.24
C LYS A 22 2.73 -10.90 6.06
N HIS A 23 3.87 -10.23 5.91
CA HIS A 23 4.18 -9.36 4.79
C HIS A 23 3.87 -10.10 3.49
N LEU A 24 2.95 -9.55 2.69
CA LEU A 24 2.67 -10.08 1.37
C LEU A 24 3.88 -9.76 0.50
N PRO A 25 4.45 -10.75 -0.22
CA PRO A 25 5.65 -10.52 -1.00
C PRO A 25 5.39 -9.46 -2.08
N LEU A 26 6.18 -8.38 -2.07
CA LEU A 26 6.21 -7.40 -3.14
C LEU A 26 6.78 -8.06 -4.40
N LEU A 27 6.08 -7.92 -5.53
CA LEU A 27 6.48 -8.52 -6.81
C LEU A 27 7.31 -7.55 -7.66
N LYS A 28 8.16 -6.72 -7.05
CA LYS A 28 8.92 -5.63 -7.69
C LYS A 28 9.66 -6.02 -8.98
N ASN A 29 10.23 -7.24 -9.02
CA ASN A 29 11.00 -7.74 -10.16
C ASN A 29 10.19 -8.66 -11.09
N HIS A 30 8.88 -8.73 -10.92
CA HIS A 30 8.04 -9.56 -11.79
C HIS A 30 7.94 -8.94 -13.19
N PRO A 31 8.08 -9.73 -14.27
CA PRO A 31 8.09 -9.19 -15.63
C PRO A 31 6.77 -8.52 -16.01
N GLU A 32 5.64 -9.08 -15.55
CA GLU A 32 4.31 -8.54 -15.83
C GLU A 32 3.98 -7.28 -15.00
N PRO A 33 3.71 -6.11 -15.63
CA PRO A 33 3.28 -4.89 -14.95
C PRO A 33 1.99 -5.05 -14.14
N SER A 34 1.03 -5.85 -14.63
CA SER A 34 -0.25 -6.09 -13.97
C SER A 34 -0.09 -6.80 -12.61
N MET A 35 0.86 -7.73 -12.52
CA MET A 35 1.21 -8.42 -11.27
C MET A 35 1.92 -7.49 -10.28
N ARG A 36 2.78 -6.60 -10.79
CA ARG A 36 3.42 -5.55 -9.98
C ARG A 36 2.39 -4.62 -9.36
N TYR A 37 1.45 -4.14 -10.17
CA TYR A 37 0.31 -3.34 -9.72
C TYR A 37 -0.52 -4.03 -8.64
N GLU A 38 -0.93 -5.29 -8.87
CA GLU A 38 -1.68 -6.06 -7.87
C GLU A 38 -0.89 -6.15 -6.55
N SER A 39 0.40 -6.52 -6.63
CA SER A 39 1.24 -6.66 -5.43
C SER A 39 1.35 -5.37 -4.63
N LEU A 40 1.46 -4.23 -5.32
CA LEU A 40 1.53 -2.90 -4.69
C LEU A 40 0.22 -2.57 -3.97
N ALA A 41 -0.92 -2.74 -4.64
CA ALA A 41 -2.23 -2.48 -4.05
C ALA A 41 -2.50 -3.38 -2.84
N ARG A 42 -2.15 -4.66 -2.94
CA ARG A 42 -2.28 -5.63 -1.84
C ARG A 42 -1.40 -5.29 -0.65
N ALA A 43 -0.18 -4.83 -0.90
CA ALA A 43 0.71 -4.37 0.17
C ALA A 43 0.14 -3.12 0.86
N ALA A 44 -0.26 -2.10 0.10
CA ALA A 44 -0.81 -0.85 0.64
C ALA A 44 -2.06 -1.07 1.51
N PHE A 45 -2.94 -1.99 1.10
CA PHE A 45 -4.19 -2.28 1.84
C PHE A 45 -4.09 -3.51 2.76
N THR A 46 -2.94 -4.20 2.80
CA THR A 46 -2.76 -5.47 3.53
C THR A 46 -3.90 -6.46 3.22
N CYS A 47 -4.16 -6.73 1.94
CA CYS A 47 -5.31 -7.50 1.49
C CYS A 47 -4.96 -8.65 0.54
N THR A 48 -5.89 -9.60 0.39
CA THR A 48 -5.85 -10.61 -0.66
C THR A 48 -6.20 -9.99 -2.02
N LYS A 49 -6.04 -10.76 -3.10
CA LYS A 49 -6.50 -10.33 -4.44
C LYS A 49 -7.96 -9.86 -4.40
N GLY A 50 -8.21 -8.66 -4.89
CA GLY A 50 -9.51 -7.97 -4.91
C GLY A 50 -10.09 -7.63 -3.53
N GLY A 51 -9.30 -7.77 -2.45
CA GLY A 51 -9.78 -7.62 -1.07
C GLY A 51 -9.67 -6.21 -0.50
N ASP A 52 -9.18 -5.23 -1.26
CA ASP A 52 -9.22 -3.83 -0.86
C ASP A 52 -10.66 -3.28 -0.99
N PRO A 53 -11.02 -2.17 -0.30
CA PRO A 53 -12.40 -1.67 -0.26
C PRO A 53 -13.01 -1.31 -1.62
N TRP A 54 -12.20 -1.11 -2.66
CA TRP A 54 -12.64 -0.72 -4.00
C TRP A 54 -12.39 -1.81 -5.05
N GLY A 55 -11.79 -2.94 -4.66
CA GLY A 55 -11.42 -4.02 -5.58
C GLY A 55 -10.28 -3.65 -6.54
N TYR A 56 -9.46 -2.65 -6.23
CA TYR A 56 -8.30 -2.25 -7.02
C TYR A 56 -7.18 -3.30 -7.05
N ALA A 57 -7.06 -4.14 -6.03
CA ALA A 57 -6.05 -5.18 -5.84
C ALA A 57 -6.23 -6.40 -6.77
N MET A 58 -6.51 -6.15 -8.05
CA MET A 58 -6.66 -7.15 -9.09
C MET A 58 -5.77 -6.80 -10.27
N GLN A 59 -4.91 -7.73 -10.70
CA GLN A 59 -4.07 -7.53 -11.89
C GLN A 59 -4.89 -7.15 -13.14
N GLU A 60 -6.13 -7.65 -13.27
CA GLU A 60 -7.01 -7.42 -14.41
C GLU A 60 -7.38 -5.93 -14.55
N ASN A 61 -7.39 -5.18 -13.44
CA ASN A 61 -7.63 -3.74 -13.45
C ASN A 61 -6.49 -2.99 -14.14
N TYR A 62 -5.26 -3.52 -14.09
CA TYR A 62 -4.14 -2.88 -14.76
C TYR A 62 -4.38 -2.84 -16.28
N ASP A 63 -4.71 -3.98 -16.87
CA ASP A 63 -4.96 -4.08 -18.31
C ASP A 63 -6.20 -3.27 -18.70
N LEU A 64 -7.24 -3.32 -17.87
CA LEU A 64 -8.47 -2.56 -18.11
C LEU A 64 -8.25 -1.05 -18.06
N PHE A 65 -7.41 -0.55 -17.16
CA PHE A 65 -7.29 0.88 -16.88
C PHE A 65 -6.07 1.56 -17.48
N PHE A 66 -5.00 0.83 -17.78
CA PHE A 66 -3.75 1.44 -18.23
C PHE A 66 -3.33 1.01 -19.63
N VAL A 67 -4.02 0.04 -20.25
CA VAL A 67 -3.74 -0.43 -21.62
C VAL A 67 -4.94 -0.12 -22.53
N PRO A 68 -4.72 0.46 -23.74
CA PRO A 68 -3.45 0.87 -24.35
C PRO A 68 -2.90 2.21 -23.83
N GLY A 69 -3.55 2.82 -22.84
CA GLY A 69 -3.10 4.04 -22.18
C GLY A 69 -3.89 4.30 -20.89
N PRO A 70 -3.38 5.17 -20.00
CA PRO A 70 -3.98 5.45 -18.70
C PRO A 70 -5.33 6.15 -18.82
N LYS A 71 -6.38 5.48 -18.33
CA LYS A 71 -7.73 6.01 -18.14
C LYS A 71 -7.83 6.72 -16.79
N LEU A 72 -8.84 7.56 -16.65
CA LEU A 72 -9.10 8.33 -15.43
C LEU A 72 -9.33 7.41 -14.22
N GLU A 73 -10.03 6.30 -14.41
CA GLU A 73 -10.30 5.29 -13.40
C GLU A 73 -9.01 4.67 -12.87
N GLY A 74 -8.07 4.34 -13.77
CA GLY A 74 -6.76 3.83 -13.40
C GLY A 74 -5.95 4.83 -12.59
N LYS A 75 -5.91 6.09 -13.05
CA LYS A 75 -5.22 7.17 -12.34
C LYS A 75 -5.75 7.33 -10.92
N ARG A 76 -7.08 7.32 -10.75
CA ARG A 76 -7.75 7.36 -9.44
C ARG A 76 -7.39 6.15 -8.58
N ALA A 77 -7.42 4.94 -9.15
CA ALA A 77 -7.10 3.72 -8.43
C ALA A 77 -5.65 3.74 -7.91
N LEU A 78 -4.69 4.05 -8.77
CA LEU A 78 -3.27 4.11 -8.39
C LEU A 78 -2.99 5.26 -7.42
N SER A 79 -3.58 6.43 -7.63
CA SER A 79 -3.49 7.56 -6.68
C SER A 79 -4.04 7.20 -5.30
N THR A 80 -5.14 6.43 -5.23
CA THR A 80 -5.70 5.95 -3.97
C THR A 80 -4.74 5.01 -3.25
N VAL A 81 -4.07 4.12 -3.98
CA VAL A 81 -3.01 3.23 -3.45
C VAL A 81 -1.84 4.06 -2.88
N LEU A 82 -1.34 5.05 -3.63
CA LEU A 82 -0.25 5.93 -3.17
C LEU A 82 -0.69 6.76 -1.95
N CYS A 83 -1.90 7.29 -1.95
CA CYS A 83 -2.47 8.03 -0.82
C CYS A 83 -2.52 7.17 0.45
N LYS A 84 -2.86 5.88 0.34
CA LYS A 84 -2.81 4.95 1.47
C LYS A 84 -1.38 4.81 2.01
N LEU A 85 -0.40 4.57 1.14
CA LEU A 85 1.01 4.47 1.53
C LEU A 85 1.52 5.77 2.17
N ILE A 86 1.15 6.94 1.63
CA ILE A 86 1.51 8.25 2.17
C ILE A 86 0.92 8.43 3.58
N PHE A 87 -0.34 8.05 3.77
CA PHE A 87 -1.02 8.21 5.05
C PHE A 87 -0.41 7.31 6.13
N ASP A 88 -0.16 6.04 5.81
CA ASP A 88 0.43 5.07 6.74
C ASP A 88 1.87 5.41 7.12
N ASN A 89 2.62 6.07 6.24
CA ASN A 89 4.03 6.40 6.42
C ASN A 89 4.27 7.91 6.57
N LYS A 90 3.27 8.64 7.09
CA LYS A 90 3.33 10.09 7.25
C LYS A 90 4.55 10.50 8.07
N GLY A 91 5.36 11.40 7.49
CA GLY A 91 6.57 11.92 8.14
C GLY A 91 7.84 11.09 7.88
N SER A 92 7.73 9.98 7.12
CA SER A 92 8.89 9.27 6.61
C SER A 92 9.66 10.10 5.56
N LYS A 93 10.95 9.77 5.37
CA LYS A 93 11.80 10.38 4.33
C LYS A 93 11.20 10.27 2.91
N HIS A 94 10.36 9.26 2.66
CA HIS A 94 9.74 9.00 1.35
C HIS A 94 8.40 9.71 1.13
N THR A 95 7.83 10.37 2.14
CA THR A 95 6.51 11.03 2.00
C THR A 95 6.49 12.05 0.86
N ILE A 96 7.58 12.80 0.68
CA ILE A 96 7.71 13.81 -0.39
C ILE A 96 7.80 13.13 -1.76
N GLU A 97 8.54 12.03 -1.85
CA GLU A 97 8.74 11.29 -3.09
C GLU A 97 7.44 10.63 -3.55
N LEU A 98 6.72 9.97 -2.64
CA LEU A 98 5.41 9.38 -2.93
C LEU A 98 4.39 10.42 -3.41
N LYS A 99 4.41 11.65 -2.87
CA LYS A 99 3.54 12.73 -3.36
C LYS A 99 3.89 13.17 -4.78
N LYS A 100 5.18 13.24 -5.11
CA LYS A 100 5.60 13.55 -6.48
C LYS A 100 5.16 12.46 -7.46
N LEU A 101 5.27 11.19 -7.04
CA LEU A 101 4.75 10.07 -7.84
C LEU A 101 3.24 10.17 -8.03
N ASP A 102 2.50 10.60 -7.01
CA ASP A 102 1.06 10.85 -7.14
C ASP A 102 0.76 11.93 -8.18
N ASP A 103 1.49 13.05 -8.16
CA ASP A 103 1.39 14.09 -9.21
C ASP A 103 1.73 13.52 -10.61
N GLU A 104 2.79 12.69 -10.72
CA GLU A 104 3.19 12.04 -11.99
C GLU A 104 2.09 11.13 -12.55
N ILE A 105 1.24 10.51 -11.72
CA ILE A 105 0.10 9.69 -12.19
C ILE A 105 -0.88 10.53 -13.00
N TRP A 106 -1.16 11.75 -12.53
CA TRP A 106 -2.15 12.62 -13.16
C TRP A 106 -1.67 13.15 -14.50
N GLU A 107 -0.37 13.34 -14.66
CA GLU A 107 0.26 13.79 -15.90
C GLU A 107 0.58 12.64 -16.87
N ALA A 108 0.56 11.38 -16.41
CA ALA A 108 0.86 10.23 -17.26
C ALA A 108 -0.13 10.10 -18.43
N THR A 109 0.38 9.96 -19.65
CA THR A 109 -0.40 9.76 -20.88
C THR A 109 -0.10 8.43 -21.56
N ALA A 110 0.93 7.71 -21.12
CA ALA A 110 1.35 6.42 -21.68
C ALA A 110 1.43 5.32 -20.60
N THR A 111 1.19 4.06 -21.00
CA THR A 111 1.27 2.88 -20.13
C THR A 111 2.65 2.73 -19.47
N ASP A 112 3.73 3.00 -20.21
CA ASP A 112 5.10 2.86 -19.70
C ASP A 112 5.41 3.84 -18.57
N GLN A 113 4.78 5.02 -18.57
CA GLN A 113 4.90 5.98 -17.47
C GLN A 113 4.24 5.42 -16.20
N ILE A 114 3.06 4.81 -16.32
CA ILE A 114 2.38 4.14 -15.20
C ILE A 114 3.23 2.99 -14.66
N SER A 115 3.77 2.14 -15.53
CA SER A 115 4.67 1.06 -15.11
C SER A 115 5.87 1.59 -14.34
N THR A 116 6.49 2.66 -14.83
CA THR A 116 7.63 3.30 -14.16
C THR A 116 7.24 3.85 -12.78
N ILE A 117 6.08 4.48 -12.65
CA ILE A 117 5.56 4.98 -11.37
C ILE A 117 5.34 3.82 -10.38
N ILE A 118 4.73 2.73 -10.84
CA ILE A 118 4.52 1.52 -10.03
C ILE A 118 5.86 0.96 -9.54
N ASP A 119 6.87 0.87 -10.41
CA ASP A 119 8.19 0.33 -10.05
C ASP A 119 8.91 1.17 -9.01
N LYS A 120 8.89 2.50 -9.18
CA LYS A 120 9.42 3.44 -8.18
C LYS A 120 8.68 3.30 -6.86
N THR A 121 7.34 3.18 -6.90
CA THR A 121 6.54 3.03 -5.69
C THR A 121 6.82 1.71 -4.98
N LEU A 122 7.02 0.60 -5.72
CA LEU A 122 7.41 -0.70 -5.15
C LEU A 122 8.80 -0.65 -4.51
N ALA A 123 9.75 0.07 -5.11
CA ALA A 123 11.06 0.28 -4.48
C ALA A 123 10.95 1.02 -3.14
N ILE A 124 10.12 2.06 -3.08
CA ILE A 124 9.85 2.80 -1.84
C ILE A 124 9.12 1.92 -0.82
N ALA A 125 8.12 1.15 -1.25
CA ALA A 125 7.37 0.25 -0.36
C ALA A 125 8.29 -0.79 0.30
N GLU A 126 9.25 -1.34 -0.45
CA GLU A 126 10.28 -2.24 0.07
C GLU A 126 11.16 -1.55 1.15
N GLU A 127 11.61 -0.31 0.90
CA GLU A 127 12.36 0.48 1.91
C GLU A 127 11.54 0.82 3.17
N LEU A 128 10.21 0.94 3.03
CA LEU A 128 9.28 1.15 4.13
C LEU A 128 8.95 -0.15 4.90
N GLY A 129 9.46 -1.30 4.43
CA GLY A 129 9.29 -2.59 5.06
C GLY A 129 7.93 -3.25 4.80
N TYR A 130 7.33 -3.00 3.62
CA TYR A 130 6.13 -3.71 3.18
C TYR A 130 6.45 -5.13 2.69
#